data_AF-A0A2U8TUH2-F1
#
_entry.id   AF-A0A2U8TUH2-F1
#
_cell.length_a   1.000
_cell.length_b   1.000
_cell.length_c   1.000
_cell.angle_alpha   90.00
_cell.angle_beta   90.00
_cell.angle_gamma   90.00
#
_symmetry.space_group_name_H-M   'P 1'
#
loop_
_entity.id
_entity.type
_entity.pdbx_description
1 polymer ?
#
loop_
_entity_poly.entity_id
_entity_poly.type
_entity_poly.pdbx_seq_one_letter_code
_entity_poly.pdbx_strand_id
1 'polypeptide(L)'
;MMNSQPAELVTADLPPPYIRENRLPGLLDSVEVRYNCRVVMEYPMEPGDRVRVTWAGAPGAGSYTSAFFSVDGLRPLEVGIGGALLVIFNQGMTVALSYTVMRGSAEPVTSQPLILYVLPVTQNDLPRPFITQAPDSGEGLALDVRDLTEFTLRINSWALQTRDQYFWLRLRGVNADGSDFNEVYWRPPDNVVGQSFSKGFYAQNYPAVRLKGLKDRSTLTLMLKAGLQGSQDEALAQKFAHRNYIVRTTASITPEPPKILSVKDPLGQDIANGGNTKYSTATVHGSAKAEEVEIFNGETPQGTANVVAGSWQHPVNGLIDGQNVLTAIVVDGDGEKSNRWTINVELQDRPLSIKEAPDNLNLDPLAATDSLTAVVDDLEAGDSVTVTWTAASGTPSAGTHTTNPVIAGATRPLEISLPKSLVAFSVGKKAQITFTYTLGASPPVTSQPFSLNVLAIPSTALIAPVITQANGTDELDLKDVMAGATLTFGGWPHIAIGQRIWLDLEGENASGGSHNLIVWTGARNSVHRNWVTTNGHSITIAYSYLRLLAVGSTLSIRFRVNMDQVPDPATVQPFDVREYIVRATP
;
A
#
# COMPACT_ATOMS: atom_id res chain seq x y z
N MET A 1 52.59 -25.65 42.26
CA MET A 1 51.27 -25.36 41.70
C MET A 1 50.88 -23.99 42.21
N MET A 2 51.05 -22.95 41.39
CA MET A 2 50.71 -21.58 41.79
C MET A 2 49.19 -21.46 41.91
N ASN A 3 48.71 -21.34 43.14
CA ASN A 3 47.39 -20.81 43.45
C ASN A 3 47.35 -19.37 42.91
N SER A 4 46.81 -19.17 41.71
CA SER A 4 46.28 -17.87 41.34
C SER A 4 45.17 -17.55 42.35
N GLN A 5 45.37 -16.54 43.19
CA GLN A 5 44.28 -16.00 43.99
C GLN A 5 43.13 -15.66 43.04
N PRO A 6 41.88 -16.06 43.34
CA PRO A 6 40.73 -15.64 42.55
C PRO A 6 40.74 -14.12 42.47
N ALA A 7 40.48 -13.55 41.30
CA ALA A 7 40.42 -12.09 41.16
C ALA A 7 39.33 -11.55 42.11
N GLU A 8 39.70 -10.61 42.98
CA GLU A 8 38.77 -9.95 43.89
C GLU A 8 37.73 -9.18 43.06
N LEU A 9 36.46 -9.54 43.20
CA LEU A 9 35.37 -8.83 42.52
C LEU A 9 35.13 -7.49 43.20
N VAL A 10 34.97 -6.42 42.43
CA VAL A 10 34.41 -5.15 42.93
C VAL A 10 33.10 -4.82 42.20
N THR A 11 32.26 -3.94 42.76
CA THR A 11 30.98 -3.54 42.13
C THR A 11 31.15 -3.00 40.70
N ALA A 12 32.31 -2.41 40.38
CA ALA A 12 32.62 -1.95 39.04
C ALA A 12 32.72 -3.10 38.00
N ASP A 13 33.05 -4.31 38.44
CA ASP A 13 33.15 -5.51 37.59
C ASP A 13 31.79 -6.20 37.36
N LEU A 14 30.75 -5.75 38.07
CA LEU A 14 29.41 -6.35 38.09
C LEU A 14 28.39 -5.38 37.47
N PRO A 15 28.14 -5.46 36.14
CA PRO A 15 27.19 -4.58 35.47
C PRO A 15 25.75 -4.82 35.97
N PRO A 16 24.82 -3.87 35.72
CA PRO A 16 23.41 -4.07 36.06
C PRO A 16 22.84 -5.35 35.42
N PRO A 17 21.98 -6.10 36.13
CA PRO A 17 21.24 -7.19 35.51
C PRO A 17 20.23 -6.62 34.50
N TYR A 18 19.64 -7.49 33.67
CA TYR A 18 18.46 -7.15 32.89
C TYR A 18 17.36 -8.19 32.99
N ILE A 19 16.13 -7.79 32.71
CA ILE A 19 14.96 -8.68 32.67
C ILE A 19 14.78 -9.14 31.24
N ARG A 20 14.83 -10.45 31.00
CA ARG A 20 14.76 -11.05 29.66
C ARG A 20 13.47 -10.72 28.92
N GLU A 21 12.35 -10.66 29.65
CA GLU A 21 11.03 -10.35 29.08
C GLU A 21 10.87 -8.87 28.75
N ASN A 22 11.62 -7.99 29.41
CA ASN A 22 11.41 -6.56 29.33
C ASN A 22 11.99 -6.00 28.03
N ARG A 23 11.14 -5.41 27.19
CA ARG A 23 11.54 -4.85 25.89
C ARG A 23 11.92 -3.38 25.96
N LEU A 24 11.59 -2.68 27.05
CA LEU A 24 11.79 -1.24 27.20
C LEU A 24 12.91 -0.95 28.22
N PRO A 25 14.00 -0.28 27.83
CA PRO A 25 15.04 0.11 28.77
C PRO A 25 14.48 1.06 29.85
N GLY A 26 14.66 0.71 31.14
CA GLY A 26 14.28 1.56 32.28
C GLY A 26 12.77 1.62 32.59
N LEU A 27 11.91 1.14 31.70
CA LEU A 27 10.47 1.01 31.91
C LEU A 27 10.12 -0.46 31.93
N LEU A 28 9.35 -0.91 32.91
CA LEU A 28 8.89 -2.29 32.97
C LEU A 28 7.40 -2.37 32.72
N ASP A 29 7.01 -2.94 31.59
CA ASP A 29 5.62 -3.30 31.35
C ASP A 29 5.23 -4.48 32.24
N SER A 30 4.29 -4.22 33.17
CA SER A 30 3.77 -5.22 34.10
C SER A 30 3.19 -6.45 33.37
N VAL A 31 2.62 -6.27 32.18
CA VAL A 31 2.02 -7.35 31.40
C VAL A 31 3.09 -8.30 30.86
N GLU A 32 4.27 -7.82 30.46
CA GLU A 32 5.35 -8.65 29.91
C GLU A 32 5.87 -9.69 30.92
N VAL A 33 5.90 -9.33 32.20
CA VAL A 33 6.42 -10.19 33.28
C VAL A 33 5.36 -10.97 34.07
N ARG A 34 4.10 -10.97 33.60
CA ARG A 34 2.96 -11.57 34.31
C ARG A 34 3.09 -13.08 34.58
N TYR A 35 3.79 -13.81 33.71
CA TYR A 35 4.01 -15.25 33.86
C TYR A 35 5.43 -15.58 34.30
N ASN A 36 6.42 -14.82 33.81
CA ASN A 36 7.83 -15.04 34.06
C ASN A 36 8.53 -13.70 34.30
N CYS A 37 9.47 -13.66 35.22
CA CYS A 37 10.42 -12.56 35.36
C CYS A 37 11.79 -13.21 35.49
N ARG A 38 12.52 -13.29 34.37
CA ARG A 38 13.85 -13.90 34.31
C ARG A 38 14.89 -12.80 34.35
N VAL A 39 15.68 -12.84 35.41
CA VAL A 39 16.78 -11.92 35.63
C VAL A 39 18.04 -12.55 35.05
N VAL A 40 18.63 -11.90 34.07
CA VAL A 40 19.87 -12.29 33.41
C VAL A 40 21.01 -11.48 34.01
N MET A 41 22.11 -12.17 34.31
CA MET A 41 23.28 -11.60 34.96
C MET A 41 24.50 -11.91 34.12
N GLU A 42 25.29 -10.89 33.80
CA GLU A 42 26.46 -11.01 32.93
C GLU A 42 27.69 -10.51 33.69
N TYR A 43 28.57 -11.43 34.10
CA TYR A 43 29.82 -11.10 34.77
C TYR A 43 30.85 -12.23 34.54
N PRO A 44 32.15 -12.02 34.81
CA PRO A 44 33.17 -13.06 34.62
C PRO A 44 33.04 -14.17 35.68
N MET A 45 32.14 -15.12 35.42
CA MET A 45 31.82 -16.24 36.31
C MET A 45 33.02 -17.17 36.52
N GLU A 46 33.28 -17.53 37.77
CA GLU A 46 34.23 -18.57 38.16
C GLU A 46 33.49 -19.81 38.71
N PRO A 47 34.02 -21.03 38.48
CA PRO A 47 33.45 -22.24 39.09
C PRO A 47 33.34 -22.11 40.61
N GLY A 48 32.17 -22.41 41.16
CA GLY A 48 31.88 -22.27 42.59
C GLY A 48 31.40 -20.89 43.05
N ASP A 49 31.27 -19.90 42.16
CA ASP A 49 30.56 -18.67 42.49
C ASP A 49 29.10 -18.95 42.86
N ARG A 50 28.58 -18.20 43.84
CA ARG A 50 27.16 -18.23 44.22
C ARG A 50 26.54 -16.86 44.07
N VAL A 51 25.32 -16.81 43.53
CA VAL A 51 24.62 -15.55 43.26
C VAL A 51 23.25 -15.54 43.93
N ARG A 52 22.81 -14.36 44.36
CA ARG A 52 21.41 -14.09 44.71
C ARG A 52 20.93 -12.83 44.01
N VAL A 53 19.63 -12.75 43.76
CA VAL A 53 18.98 -11.58 43.15
C VAL A 53 18.14 -10.86 44.19
N THR A 54 18.18 -9.52 44.16
CA THR A 54 17.39 -8.63 45.02
C THR A 54 16.56 -7.67 44.16
N TRP A 55 15.25 -7.75 44.31
CA TRP A 55 14.28 -6.76 43.87
C TRP A 55 13.88 -5.91 45.08
N ALA A 56 14.34 -4.66 45.11
CA ALA A 56 13.99 -3.69 46.14
C ALA A 56 12.83 -2.79 45.64
N GLY A 57 11.64 -3.05 46.16
CA GLY A 57 10.42 -2.29 45.84
C GLY A 57 9.59 -2.01 47.09
N ALA A 58 8.26 -2.04 46.96
CA ALA A 58 7.34 -1.86 48.07
C ALA A 58 7.57 -2.93 49.17
N PRO A 59 7.31 -2.61 50.45
CA PRO A 59 7.41 -3.59 51.53
C PRO A 59 6.54 -4.83 51.31
N GLY A 60 6.96 -5.97 51.87
CA GLY A 60 6.23 -7.23 51.75
C GLY A 60 6.33 -7.81 50.34
N ALA A 61 5.19 -8.14 49.72
CA ALA A 61 5.13 -8.83 48.43
C ALA A 61 5.62 -8.00 47.22
N GLY A 62 5.88 -6.70 47.41
CA GLY A 62 6.54 -5.84 46.41
C GLY A 62 8.06 -5.91 46.42
N SER A 63 8.67 -6.69 47.30
CA SER A 63 10.12 -6.90 47.36
C SER A 63 10.44 -8.38 47.37
N TYR A 64 11.60 -8.74 46.83
CA TYR A 64 12.04 -10.13 46.76
C TYR A 64 13.55 -10.24 46.86
N THR A 65 14.03 -11.19 47.65
CA THR A 65 15.45 -11.57 47.69
C THR A 65 15.54 -13.08 47.60
N SER A 66 16.25 -13.59 46.59
CA SER A 66 16.46 -15.03 46.46
C SER A 66 17.47 -15.54 47.49
N ALA A 67 17.44 -16.84 47.77
CA ALA A 67 18.60 -17.51 48.36
C ALA A 67 19.79 -17.48 47.39
N PHE A 68 21.01 -17.69 47.90
CA PHE A 68 22.20 -17.88 47.08
C PHE A 68 22.18 -19.24 46.37
N PHE A 69 22.26 -19.24 45.04
CA PHE A 69 22.34 -20.43 44.18
C PHE A 69 23.69 -20.49 43.45
N SER A 70 24.14 -21.70 43.09
CA SER A 70 25.40 -21.87 42.35
C SER A 70 25.25 -21.46 40.89
N VAL A 71 26.30 -20.88 40.29
CA VAL A 71 26.34 -20.56 38.85
C VAL A 71 26.72 -21.76 37.97
N ASP A 72 27.19 -22.85 38.57
CA ASP A 72 27.72 -24.00 37.83
C ASP A 72 26.67 -24.61 36.88
N GLY A 73 27.00 -24.67 35.59
CA GLY A 73 26.15 -25.28 34.57
C GLY A 73 25.07 -24.38 33.96
N LEU A 74 24.92 -23.12 34.40
CA LEU A 74 23.96 -22.17 33.84
C LEU A 74 24.59 -21.33 32.72
N ARG A 75 24.13 -21.52 31.47
CA ARG A 75 24.53 -20.69 30.31
C ARG A 75 23.31 -20.41 29.40
N PRO A 76 22.80 -19.17 29.32
CA PRO A 76 23.19 -17.98 30.10
C PRO A 76 22.87 -18.12 31.60
N LEU A 77 23.51 -17.30 32.45
CA LEU A 77 23.19 -17.22 33.88
C LEU A 77 21.89 -16.44 34.06
N GLU A 78 20.80 -17.16 34.28
CA GLU A 78 19.46 -16.59 34.48
C GLU A 78 18.71 -17.28 35.63
N VAL A 79 17.86 -16.51 36.32
CA VAL A 79 16.97 -17.03 37.36
C VAL A 79 15.58 -16.43 37.24
N GLY A 80 14.55 -17.29 37.34
CA GLY A 80 13.16 -16.85 37.40
C GLY A 80 12.77 -16.48 38.83
N ILE A 81 12.32 -15.24 39.05
CA ILE A 81 11.91 -14.75 40.39
C ILE A 81 10.40 -14.61 40.56
N GLY A 82 9.61 -14.80 39.49
CA GLY A 82 8.16 -14.63 39.47
C GLY A 82 7.74 -13.16 39.47
N GLY A 83 7.20 -12.68 38.35
CA GLY A 83 6.97 -11.23 38.16
C GLY A 83 5.65 -10.69 38.71
N ALA A 84 4.57 -11.49 38.72
CA ALA A 84 3.21 -10.97 38.92
C ALA A 84 3.04 -10.17 40.23
N LEU A 85 3.39 -10.75 41.40
CA LEU A 85 3.26 -10.05 42.67
C LEU A 85 4.18 -8.82 42.74
N LEU A 86 5.42 -8.96 42.28
CA LEU A 86 6.38 -7.86 42.27
C LEU A 86 5.84 -6.66 41.50
N VAL A 87 5.28 -6.85 40.30
CA VAL A 87 4.73 -5.72 39.55
C VAL A 87 3.39 -5.24 40.08
N ILE A 88 2.51 -6.13 40.59
CA ILE A 88 1.23 -5.76 41.21
C ILE A 88 1.43 -4.76 42.37
N PHE A 89 2.39 -5.04 43.24
CA PHE A 89 2.66 -4.21 44.41
C PHE A 89 3.53 -2.98 44.10
N ASN A 90 4.10 -2.88 42.89
CA ASN A 90 4.96 -1.77 42.47
C ASN A 90 4.39 -0.90 41.34
N GLN A 91 3.13 -1.06 40.93
CA GLN A 91 2.56 -0.26 39.84
C GLN A 91 2.70 1.24 40.08
N GLY A 92 3.28 1.95 39.11
CA GLY A 92 3.53 3.39 39.17
C GLY A 92 4.72 3.78 40.05
N MET A 93 5.52 2.83 40.53
CA MET A 93 6.68 3.07 41.39
C MET A 93 8.01 2.70 40.70
N THR A 94 9.09 3.32 41.17
CA THR A 94 10.45 2.97 40.77
C THR A 94 11.02 1.93 41.72
N VAL A 95 11.61 0.87 41.18
CA VAL A 95 12.26 -0.23 41.91
C VAL A 95 13.72 -0.35 41.49
N ALA A 96 14.53 -1.01 42.32
CA ALA A 96 15.91 -1.34 42.00
C ALA A 96 16.10 -2.86 41.97
N LEU A 97 16.69 -3.37 40.88
CA LEU A 97 17.06 -4.77 40.72
C LEU A 97 18.58 -4.91 40.72
N SER A 98 19.12 -5.77 41.57
CA SER A 98 20.55 -6.07 41.65
C SER A 98 20.80 -7.54 41.90
N TYR A 99 22.04 -7.99 41.68
CA TYR A 99 22.50 -9.30 42.12
C TYR A 99 23.73 -9.15 43.01
N THR A 100 23.90 -10.11 43.93
CA THR A 100 25.06 -10.18 44.82
C THR A 100 25.80 -11.47 44.55
N VAL A 101 27.10 -11.38 44.27
CA VAL A 101 28.00 -12.51 44.01
C VAL A 101 28.84 -12.81 45.25
N MET A 102 28.97 -14.08 45.58
CA MET A 102 29.86 -14.61 46.61
C MET A 102 30.86 -15.55 45.94
N ARG A 103 32.14 -15.16 45.91
CA ARG A 103 33.25 -15.93 45.33
C ARG A 103 34.07 -16.57 46.44
N GLY A 104 33.98 -17.89 46.57
CA GLY A 104 34.64 -18.63 47.66
C GLY A 104 34.17 -18.15 49.04
N SER A 105 35.11 -17.70 49.87
CA SER A 105 34.85 -17.15 51.21
C SER A 105 35.02 -15.62 51.30
N ALA A 106 35.11 -14.93 50.16
CA ALA A 106 35.20 -13.47 50.13
C ALA A 106 33.87 -12.81 50.54
N GLU A 107 33.94 -11.54 50.96
CA GLU A 107 32.75 -10.75 51.26
C GLU A 107 31.86 -10.61 50.01
N PRO A 108 30.52 -10.74 50.13
CA PRO A 108 29.64 -10.67 48.98
C PRO A 108 29.61 -9.28 48.34
N VAL A 109 29.70 -9.24 47.01
CA VAL A 109 29.79 -8.00 46.23
C VAL A 109 28.49 -7.82 45.46
N THR A 110 27.88 -6.63 45.58
CA THR A 110 26.62 -6.32 44.90
C THR A 110 26.90 -5.59 43.58
N SER A 111 26.13 -5.93 42.55
CA SER A 111 26.17 -5.32 41.24
C SER A 111 25.74 -3.85 41.27
N GLN A 112 26.04 -3.14 40.19
CA GLN A 112 25.32 -1.91 39.89
C GLN A 112 23.81 -2.21 39.77
N PRO A 113 22.93 -1.31 40.23
CA PRO A 113 21.49 -1.55 40.18
C PRO A 113 20.93 -1.25 38.79
N LEU A 114 20.01 -2.11 38.32
CA LEU A 114 19.07 -1.76 37.27
C LEU A 114 17.89 -1.02 37.90
N ILE A 115 17.71 0.24 37.54
CA ILE A 115 16.57 1.06 37.99
C ILE A 115 15.43 0.91 36.98
N LEU A 116 14.24 0.55 37.48
CA LEU A 116 13.05 0.32 36.66
C LEU A 116 11.87 1.11 37.17
N TYR A 117 11.16 1.80 36.29
CA TYR A 117 9.83 2.32 36.57
C TYR A 117 8.77 1.29 36.15
N VAL A 118 8.01 0.77 37.11
CA VAL A 118 6.98 -0.25 36.84
C VAL A 118 5.72 0.43 36.33
N LEU A 119 5.37 0.16 35.07
CA LEU A 119 4.23 0.79 34.41
C LEU A 119 2.91 0.27 35.00
N PRO A 120 1.96 1.16 35.35
CA PRO A 120 0.59 0.76 35.67
C PRO A 120 -0.05 0.01 34.51
N VAL A 121 -0.88 -0.99 34.80
CA VAL A 121 -1.64 -1.69 33.75
C VAL A 121 -2.63 -0.73 33.09
N THR A 122 -2.61 -0.66 31.76
CA THR A 122 -3.50 0.25 31.04
C THR A 122 -4.90 -0.35 30.92
N GLN A 123 -5.91 0.51 30.72
CA GLN A 123 -7.29 0.02 30.50
C GLN A 123 -7.45 -0.81 29.22
N ASN A 124 -6.58 -0.62 28.21
CA ASN A 124 -6.63 -1.37 26.95
C ASN A 124 -6.16 -2.81 27.12
N ASP A 125 -5.30 -3.08 28.12
CA ASP A 125 -4.81 -4.43 28.43
C ASP A 125 -5.83 -5.26 29.24
N LEU A 126 -6.94 -4.63 29.64
CA LEU A 126 -7.95 -5.20 30.50
C LEU A 126 -9.26 -5.48 29.73
N PRO A 127 -9.81 -6.71 29.77
CA PRO A 127 -11.03 -7.06 29.06
C PRO A 127 -12.25 -6.35 29.65
N ARG A 128 -13.26 -6.05 28.82
CA ARG A 128 -14.51 -5.46 29.31
C ARG A 128 -15.48 -6.54 29.80
N PRO A 129 -16.25 -6.29 30.87
CA PRO A 129 -17.36 -7.18 31.23
C PRO A 129 -18.46 -7.09 30.17
N PHE A 130 -19.22 -8.16 29.95
CA PHE A 130 -20.31 -8.17 28.98
C PHE A 130 -21.51 -9.03 29.41
N ILE A 131 -22.62 -8.85 28.69
CA ILE A 131 -23.82 -9.67 28.82
C ILE A 131 -23.88 -10.56 27.58
N THR A 132 -23.86 -11.89 27.77
CA THR A 132 -23.72 -12.82 26.63
C THR A 132 -24.92 -12.82 25.68
N GLN A 133 -26.07 -12.30 26.12
CA GLN A 133 -27.30 -12.19 25.33
C GLN A 133 -27.31 -10.98 24.40
N ALA A 134 -26.35 -10.05 24.49
CA ALA A 134 -26.20 -9.03 23.46
C ALA A 134 -25.68 -9.68 22.15
N PRO A 135 -25.94 -9.06 20.97
CA PRO A 135 -25.47 -9.55 19.68
C PRO A 135 -23.96 -9.77 19.64
N ASP A 136 -23.49 -10.50 18.63
CA ASP A 136 -22.06 -10.78 18.41
C ASP A 136 -21.39 -11.40 19.65
N SER A 137 -22.09 -12.33 20.31
CA SER A 137 -21.64 -13.01 21.53
C SER A 137 -21.34 -12.05 22.70
N GLY A 138 -22.05 -10.93 22.78
CA GLY A 138 -21.87 -9.91 23.82
C GLY A 138 -21.17 -8.64 23.34
N GLU A 139 -20.61 -8.64 22.12
CA GLU A 139 -19.86 -7.50 21.57
C GLU A 139 -20.74 -6.47 20.83
N GLY A 140 -22.01 -6.77 20.58
CA GLY A 140 -22.98 -5.83 20.03
C GLY A 140 -23.32 -4.66 20.95
N LEU A 141 -23.77 -3.54 20.37
CA LEU A 141 -24.11 -2.30 21.09
C LEU A 141 -25.54 -2.28 21.65
N ALA A 142 -26.45 -3.07 21.09
CA ALA A 142 -27.83 -3.16 21.56
C ALA A 142 -28.01 -4.34 22.51
N LEU A 143 -28.76 -4.16 23.60
CA LEU A 143 -29.19 -5.25 24.47
C LEU A 143 -30.71 -5.32 24.48
N ASP A 144 -31.24 -6.33 23.81
CA ASP A 144 -32.67 -6.62 23.84
C ASP A 144 -33.01 -7.44 25.08
N VAL A 145 -33.89 -6.91 25.93
CA VAL A 145 -34.28 -7.56 27.19
C VAL A 145 -35.73 -8.01 27.20
N ARG A 146 -36.51 -7.78 26.14
CA ARG A 146 -37.96 -8.03 26.09
C ARG A 146 -38.33 -9.46 26.50
N ASP A 147 -37.68 -10.41 25.84
CA ASP A 147 -37.99 -11.83 25.97
C ASP A 147 -37.00 -12.56 26.89
N LEU A 148 -36.03 -11.84 27.47
CA LEU A 148 -35.07 -12.44 28.40
C LEU A 148 -35.76 -12.84 29.71
N THR A 149 -35.57 -14.09 30.13
CA THR A 149 -35.94 -14.54 31.48
C THR A 149 -34.75 -14.35 32.43
N GLU A 150 -33.56 -14.65 31.94
CA GLU A 150 -32.27 -14.46 32.60
C GLU A 150 -31.26 -13.80 31.66
N PHE A 151 -30.20 -13.26 32.25
CA PHE A 151 -29.02 -12.77 31.54
C PHE A 151 -27.75 -13.21 32.26
N THR A 152 -26.67 -13.39 31.52
CA THR A 152 -25.39 -13.85 32.05
C THR A 152 -24.40 -12.70 32.06
N LEU A 153 -23.98 -12.27 33.24
CA LEU A 153 -22.83 -11.37 33.38
C LEU A 153 -21.56 -12.19 33.25
N ARG A 154 -20.64 -11.74 32.40
CA ARG A 154 -19.38 -12.43 32.12
C ARG A 154 -18.20 -11.48 32.09
N ILE A 155 -17.07 -11.96 32.61
CA ILE A 155 -15.76 -11.33 32.46
C ILE A 155 -14.73 -12.40 32.12
N ASN A 156 -13.90 -12.14 31.11
CA ASN A 156 -12.78 -13.02 30.78
C ASN A 156 -11.61 -12.76 31.73
N SER A 157 -10.68 -13.71 31.85
CA SER A 157 -9.43 -13.52 32.60
C SER A 157 -8.68 -12.26 32.13
N TRP A 158 -8.06 -11.55 33.07
CA TRP A 158 -7.37 -10.28 32.82
C TRP A 158 -5.87 -10.37 33.11
N ALA A 159 -5.12 -9.38 32.63
CA ALA A 159 -3.69 -9.27 32.90
C ALA A 159 -3.40 -9.12 34.41
N LEU A 160 -2.35 -9.78 34.90
CA LEU A 160 -2.00 -9.85 36.33
C LEU A 160 -3.06 -10.51 37.23
N GLN A 161 -3.94 -11.34 36.65
CA GLN A 161 -4.87 -12.14 37.44
C GLN A 161 -4.10 -13.13 38.34
N THR A 162 -4.27 -13.01 39.65
CA THR A 162 -3.76 -13.97 40.64
C THR A 162 -4.89 -14.46 41.53
N ARG A 163 -4.69 -15.62 42.16
CA ARG A 163 -5.61 -16.14 43.18
C ARG A 163 -5.77 -15.10 44.30
N ASP A 164 -6.94 -15.08 44.92
CA ASP A 164 -7.28 -14.24 46.07
C ASP A 164 -7.39 -12.73 45.74
N GLN A 165 -7.46 -12.38 44.45
CA GLN A 165 -7.88 -11.04 44.01
C GLN A 165 -9.40 -10.91 44.07
N TYR A 166 -9.87 -9.88 44.77
CA TYR A 166 -11.29 -9.56 44.89
C TYR A 166 -11.76 -8.70 43.71
N PHE A 167 -13.02 -8.85 43.30
CA PHE A 167 -13.57 -8.07 42.18
C PHE A 167 -15.01 -7.62 42.40
N TRP A 168 -15.38 -6.54 41.70
CA TRP A 168 -16.69 -5.90 41.78
C TRP A 168 -17.25 -5.71 40.38
N LEU A 169 -18.58 -5.81 40.26
CA LEU A 169 -19.31 -5.43 39.05
C LEU A 169 -20.59 -4.73 39.45
N ARG A 170 -20.73 -3.52 38.92
CA ARG A 170 -21.91 -2.67 39.08
C ARG A 170 -22.51 -2.36 37.73
N LEU A 171 -23.84 -2.39 37.64
CA LEU A 171 -24.58 -1.93 36.48
C LEU A 171 -25.25 -0.59 36.81
N ARG A 172 -25.14 0.38 35.91
CA ARG A 172 -25.80 1.69 35.98
C ARG A 172 -26.63 1.98 34.75
N GLY A 173 -27.80 2.56 34.91
CA GLY A 173 -28.67 2.94 33.81
C GLY A 173 -29.80 3.86 34.28
N VAL A 174 -30.88 3.91 33.52
CA VAL A 174 -32.05 4.74 33.82
C VAL A 174 -33.29 3.86 33.81
N ASN A 175 -34.08 3.88 34.89
CA ASN A 175 -35.37 3.19 34.96
C ASN A 175 -36.41 3.87 34.06
N ALA A 176 -37.49 3.17 33.71
CA ALA A 176 -38.56 3.70 32.87
C ALA A 176 -39.18 5.01 33.40
N ASP A 177 -39.19 5.21 34.73
CA ASP A 177 -39.67 6.42 35.40
C ASP A 177 -38.65 7.59 35.41
N GLY A 178 -37.46 7.37 34.87
CA GLY A 178 -36.37 8.35 34.83
C GLY A 178 -35.44 8.34 36.05
N SER A 179 -35.70 7.52 37.06
CA SER A 179 -34.80 7.37 38.22
C SER A 179 -33.52 6.58 37.86
N ASP A 180 -32.47 6.76 38.66
CA ASP A 180 -31.21 6.05 38.45
C ASP A 180 -31.35 4.56 38.76
N PHE A 181 -30.94 3.73 37.80
CA PHE A 181 -30.67 2.31 38.05
C PHE A 181 -29.21 2.17 38.49
N ASN A 182 -28.95 1.58 39.66
CA ASN A 182 -27.58 1.44 40.19
C ASN A 182 -27.48 0.18 41.08
N GLU A 183 -27.12 -0.95 40.47
CA GLU A 183 -27.15 -2.26 41.12
C GLU A 183 -25.75 -2.90 41.17
N VAL A 184 -25.41 -3.49 42.31
CA VAL A 184 -24.13 -4.21 42.52
C VAL A 184 -24.41 -5.71 42.42
N TYR A 185 -23.78 -6.35 41.44
CA TYR A 185 -23.94 -7.78 41.17
C TYR A 185 -22.79 -8.62 41.72
N TRP A 186 -21.57 -8.10 41.65
CA TRP A 186 -20.38 -8.74 42.23
C TRP A 186 -19.74 -7.83 43.27
N ARG A 187 -19.37 -8.40 44.42
CA ARG A 187 -18.61 -7.72 45.48
C ARG A 187 -17.89 -8.72 46.39
N PRO A 188 -16.82 -8.30 47.09
CA PRO A 188 -16.21 -9.07 48.17
C PRO A 188 -17.14 -9.23 49.39
N PRO A 189 -16.92 -10.28 50.22
CA PRO A 189 -15.90 -11.32 50.06
C PRO A 189 -16.28 -12.43 49.06
N ASP A 190 -17.52 -12.42 48.55
CA ASP A 190 -18.07 -13.52 47.75
C ASP A 190 -17.42 -13.65 46.36
N ASN A 191 -17.01 -12.53 45.77
CA ASN A 191 -16.38 -12.49 44.45
C ASN A 191 -14.86 -12.35 44.54
N VAL A 192 -14.19 -13.50 44.49
CA VAL A 192 -12.73 -13.63 44.55
C VAL A 192 -12.22 -14.55 43.44
N VAL A 193 -11.05 -14.24 42.87
CA VAL A 193 -10.39 -15.07 41.86
C VAL A 193 -9.95 -16.38 42.49
N GLY A 194 -10.50 -17.48 41.96
CA GLY A 194 -10.21 -18.84 42.39
C GLY A 194 -10.60 -19.86 41.31
N GLN A 195 -11.08 -21.03 41.72
CA GLN A 195 -11.43 -22.11 40.78
C GLN A 195 -12.55 -21.74 39.79
N SER A 196 -13.35 -20.73 40.11
CA SER A 196 -14.41 -20.22 39.24
C SER A 196 -13.88 -19.66 37.90
N PHE A 197 -12.60 -19.31 37.82
CA PHE A 197 -11.92 -18.87 36.59
C PHE A 197 -11.19 -19.97 35.82
N SER A 198 -11.34 -21.25 36.21
CA SER A 198 -10.63 -22.38 35.57
C SER A 198 -10.85 -22.50 34.06
N LYS A 199 -11.95 -21.94 33.53
CA LYS A 199 -12.27 -21.90 32.09
C LYS A 199 -11.74 -20.64 31.38
N GLY A 200 -10.93 -19.82 32.04
CA GLY A 200 -10.43 -18.53 31.51
C GLY A 200 -11.44 -17.39 31.59
N PHE A 201 -12.54 -17.56 32.35
CA PHE A 201 -13.58 -16.55 32.56
C PHE A 201 -14.38 -16.84 33.82
N TYR A 202 -15.07 -15.83 34.34
CA TYR A 202 -16.13 -15.95 35.33
C TYR A 202 -17.46 -15.53 34.71
N ALA A 203 -18.50 -16.30 34.96
CA ALA A 203 -19.85 -16.02 34.47
C ALA A 203 -20.89 -16.41 35.51
N GLN A 204 -21.95 -15.61 35.63
CA GLN A 204 -23.05 -15.87 36.55
C GLN A 204 -24.38 -15.37 35.94
N ASN A 205 -25.42 -16.19 36.06
CA ASN A 205 -26.76 -15.87 35.59
C ASN A 205 -27.55 -15.08 36.64
N TYR A 206 -28.37 -14.15 36.17
CA TYR A 206 -29.27 -13.34 36.98
C TYR A 206 -30.64 -13.20 36.31
N PRO A 207 -31.73 -13.05 37.07
CA PRO A 207 -33.05 -12.78 36.51
C PRO A 207 -33.09 -11.45 35.76
N ALA A 208 -33.65 -11.44 34.54
CA ALA A 208 -33.74 -10.26 33.69
C ALA A 208 -34.81 -9.24 34.12
N VAL A 209 -35.60 -9.56 35.15
CA VAL A 209 -36.73 -8.74 35.65
C VAL A 209 -36.32 -7.28 35.89
N ARG A 210 -35.15 -7.04 36.48
CA ARG A 210 -34.67 -5.68 36.75
C ARG A 210 -34.27 -4.94 35.47
N LEU A 211 -33.67 -5.62 34.49
CA LEU A 211 -33.27 -5.00 33.22
C LEU A 211 -34.49 -4.64 32.35
N LYS A 212 -35.58 -5.40 32.45
CA LYS A 212 -36.86 -5.08 31.79
C LYS A 212 -37.51 -3.78 32.29
N GLY A 213 -37.17 -3.34 33.50
CA GLY A 213 -37.65 -2.07 34.06
C GLY A 213 -36.88 -0.84 33.59
N LEU A 214 -35.85 -1.01 32.76
CA LEU A 214 -35.05 0.09 32.23
C LEU A 214 -35.82 0.88 31.17
N LYS A 215 -35.46 2.17 31.02
CA LYS A 215 -36.02 3.03 29.98
C LYS A 215 -35.58 2.53 28.60
N ASP A 216 -36.53 2.40 27.69
CA ASP A 216 -36.26 2.01 26.30
C ASP A 216 -35.26 2.97 25.65
N ARG A 217 -34.31 2.43 24.87
CA ARG A 217 -33.19 3.11 24.24
C ARG A 217 -32.24 3.87 25.19
N SER A 218 -32.32 3.63 26.50
CA SER A 218 -31.35 4.20 27.45
C SER A 218 -30.06 3.38 27.52
N THR A 219 -28.99 4.02 28.01
CA THR A 219 -27.69 3.37 28.19
C THR A 219 -27.65 2.56 29.48
N LEU A 220 -27.24 1.30 29.38
CA LEU A 220 -26.83 0.46 30.50
C LEU A 220 -25.30 0.31 30.50
N THR A 221 -24.67 0.74 31.58
CA THR A 221 -23.20 0.77 31.77
C THR A 221 -22.79 -0.29 32.77
N LEU A 222 -21.89 -1.19 32.38
CA LEU A 222 -21.24 -2.16 33.25
C LEU A 222 -19.87 -1.62 33.69
N MET A 223 -19.65 -1.59 35.00
CA MET A 223 -18.46 -1.05 35.64
C MET A 223 -17.78 -2.16 36.47
N LEU A 224 -16.67 -2.71 35.95
CA LEU A 224 -15.88 -3.72 36.65
C LEU A 224 -14.67 -3.07 37.35
N LYS A 225 -14.34 -3.57 38.54
CA LYS A 225 -13.08 -3.30 39.23
C LYS A 225 -12.46 -4.57 39.79
N ALA A 226 -11.14 -4.60 39.95
CA ALA A 226 -10.42 -5.71 40.60
C ALA A 226 -9.34 -5.20 41.57
N GLY A 227 -9.27 -5.78 42.75
CA GLY A 227 -8.26 -5.50 43.78
C GLY A 227 -7.02 -6.33 43.49
N LEU A 228 -6.13 -5.84 42.64
CA LEU A 228 -4.96 -6.60 42.16
C LEU A 228 -4.03 -7.04 43.31
N GLN A 229 -3.95 -6.26 44.38
CA GLN A 229 -3.18 -6.56 45.60
C GLN A 229 -3.92 -7.47 46.60
N GLY A 230 -5.11 -7.97 46.26
CA GLY A 230 -5.95 -8.78 47.17
C GLY A 230 -6.73 -7.97 48.21
N SER A 231 -6.74 -6.63 48.11
CA SER A 231 -7.54 -5.78 48.99
C SER A 231 -9.05 -5.91 48.72
N GLN A 232 -9.86 -5.90 49.78
CA GLN A 232 -11.33 -5.78 49.70
C GLN A 232 -11.81 -4.33 49.70
N ASP A 233 -10.90 -3.35 49.71
CA ASP A 233 -11.25 -1.94 49.59
C ASP A 233 -11.46 -1.56 48.11
N GLU A 234 -12.70 -1.23 47.75
CA GLU A 234 -13.07 -0.85 46.38
C GLU A 234 -12.37 0.45 45.93
N ALA A 235 -11.95 1.32 46.85
CA ALA A 235 -11.24 2.57 46.53
C ALA A 235 -9.83 2.30 45.97
N LEU A 236 -9.22 1.18 46.36
CA LEU A 236 -7.90 0.74 45.91
C LEU A 236 -7.94 -0.15 44.67
N ALA A 237 -9.13 -0.45 44.15
CA ALA A 237 -9.31 -1.39 43.06
C ALA A 237 -8.97 -0.80 41.69
N GLN A 238 -8.30 -1.59 40.85
CA GLN A 238 -8.04 -1.30 39.45
C GLN A 238 -9.36 -1.23 38.68
N LYS A 239 -9.57 -0.12 37.97
CA LYS A 239 -10.77 0.11 37.14
C LYS A 239 -10.55 -0.44 35.74
N PHE A 240 -11.60 -1.08 35.22
CA PHE A 240 -11.66 -1.55 33.84
C PHE A 240 -12.43 -0.55 32.99
N ALA A 241 -12.21 -0.58 31.68
CA ALA A 241 -13.04 0.18 30.75
C ALA A 241 -14.49 -0.28 30.85
N HIS A 242 -15.42 0.68 30.79
CA HIS A 242 -16.84 0.36 30.87
C HIS A 242 -17.32 -0.32 29.59
N ARG A 243 -18.38 -1.12 29.73
CA ARG A 243 -19.18 -1.64 28.61
C ARG A 243 -20.54 -0.95 28.63
N ASN A 244 -20.98 -0.44 27.50
CA ASN A 244 -22.25 0.27 27.37
C ASN A 244 -23.15 -0.47 26.38
N TYR A 245 -24.43 -0.64 26.72
CA TYR A 245 -25.46 -1.14 25.83
C TYR A 245 -26.61 -0.13 25.70
N ILE A 246 -27.19 -0.03 24.52
CA ILE A 246 -28.50 0.60 24.30
C ILE A 246 -29.56 -0.46 24.59
N VAL A 247 -30.34 -0.27 25.66
CA VAL A 247 -31.34 -1.26 26.08
C VAL A 247 -32.60 -1.13 25.24
N ARG A 248 -33.15 -2.26 24.77
CA ARG A 248 -34.46 -2.33 24.10
C ARG A 248 -35.44 -3.07 25.01
N THR A 249 -36.44 -2.35 25.53
CA THR A 249 -37.49 -2.89 26.41
C THR A 249 -38.86 -2.93 25.75
N THR A 250 -39.06 -2.22 24.63
CA THR A 250 -40.30 -2.22 23.86
C THR A 250 -40.12 -2.85 22.49
N ALA A 251 -41.20 -3.41 21.93
CA ALA A 251 -41.12 -4.03 20.62
C ALA A 251 -40.81 -3.00 19.53
N SER A 252 -39.76 -3.24 18.73
CA SER A 252 -39.54 -2.52 17.47
C SER A 252 -40.83 -2.60 16.65
N ILE A 253 -41.40 -1.45 16.32
CA ILE A 253 -42.32 -1.32 15.19
C ILE A 253 -41.51 -1.70 13.95
N THR A 254 -41.54 -2.96 13.52
CA THR A 254 -40.78 -3.44 12.37
C THR A 254 -41.48 -2.99 11.09
N PRO A 255 -41.00 -2.00 10.34
CA PRO A 255 -41.38 -1.90 8.94
C PRO A 255 -40.76 -3.08 8.20
N GLU A 256 -41.54 -3.66 7.29
CA GLU A 256 -41.05 -4.61 6.28
C GLU A 256 -39.71 -4.10 5.68
N PRO A 257 -38.70 -4.97 5.49
CA PRO A 257 -37.41 -4.54 4.97
C PRO A 257 -37.60 -3.80 3.64
N PRO A 258 -36.75 -2.80 3.35
CA PRO A 258 -36.88 -2.02 2.13
C PRO A 258 -36.67 -2.95 0.92
N LYS A 259 -37.22 -2.59 -0.23
CA LYS A 259 -37.05 -3.35 -1.48
C LYS A 259 -36.44 -2.45 -2.54
N ILE A 260 -35.46 -2.97 -3.27
CA ILE A 260 -35.01 -2.37 -4.53
C ILE A 260 -35.91 -2.92 -5.64
N LEU A 261 -36.58 -2.02 -6.35
CA LEU A 261 -37.57 -2.34 -7.38
C LEU A 261 -37.00 -2.23 -8.79
N SER A 262 -36.13 -1.25 -9.04
CA SER A 262 -35.45 -1.07 -10.31
C SER A 262 -34.15 -0.28 -10.15
N VAL A 263 -33.24 -0.45 -11.09
CA VAL A 263 -32.03 0.37 -11.22
C VAL A 263 -32.01 0.92 -12.64
N LYS A 264 -31.78 2.23 -12.80
CA LYS A 264 -31.75 2.90 -14.09
C LYS A 264 -30.37 3.46 -14.39
N ASP A 265 -29.94 3.39 -15.64
CA ASP A 265 -28.74 4.06 -16.12
C ASP A 265 -28.95 5.60 -16.18
N PRO A 266 -27.91 6.40 -16.48
CA PRO A 266 -28.02 7.85 -16.59
C PRO A 266 -28.94 8.34 -17.72
N LEU A 267 -29.30 7.49 -18.68
CA LEU A 267 -30.27 7.78 -19.74
C LEU A 267 -31.71 7.43 -19.34
N GLY A 268 -31.91 6.86 -18.14
CA GLY A 268 -33.21 6.45 -17.62
C GLY A 268 -33.66 5.05 -18.06
N GLN A 269 -32.79 4.29 -18.74
CA GLN A 269 -33.09 2.92 -19.15
C GLN A 269 -32.91 1.95 -17.98
N ASP A 270 -33.79 0.95 -17.88
CA ASP A 270 -33.72 -0.04 -16.81
C ASP A 270 -32.56 -1.02 -17.00
N ILE A 271 -31.74 -1.17 -15.97
CA ILE A 271 -30.71 -2.20 -15.85
C ILE A 271 -31.30 -3.36 -15.07
N ALA A 272 -31.54 -4.49 -15.76
CA ALA A 272 -32.03 -5.71 -15.13
C ALA A 272 -31.11 -6.19 -14.00
N ASN A 273 -31.64 -6.94 -13.03
CA ASN A 273 -30.82 -7.56 -11.99
C ASN A 273 -29.90 -8.63 -12.62
N GLY A 274 -28.59 -8.41 -12.50
CA GLY A 274 -27.53 -9.15 -13.20
C GLY A 274 -27.22 -8.64 -14.61
N GLY A 275 -27.86 -7.55 -15.05
CA GLY A 275 -27.65 -6.92 -16.35
C GLY A 275 -26.39 -6.06 -16.40
N ASN A 276 -26.05 -5.63 -17.62
CA ASN A 276 -24.82 -4.91 -17.90
C ASN A 276 -25.08 -3.42 -18.14
N THR A 277 -24.12 -2.56 -17.81
CA THR A 277 -24.14 -1.12 -18.08
C THR A 277 -22.75 -0.62 -18.41
N LYS A 278 -22.65 0.39 -19.28
CA LYS A 278 -21.38 1.05 -19.62
C LYS A 278 -21.11 2.28 -18.76
N TYR A 279 -22.03 2.62 -17.84
CA TYR A 279 -21.97 3.81 -17.01
C TYR A 279 -21.45 3.48 -15.61
N SER A 280 -20.63 4.38 -15.06
CA SER A 280 -20.12 4.30 -13.68
C SER A 280 -21.09 4.89 -12.64
N THR A 281 -22.30 5.23 -13.06
CA THR A 281 -23.38 5.77 -12.22
C THR A 281 -24.70 5.12 -12.59
N ALA A 282 -25.61 5.04 -11.61
CA ALA A 282 -26.97 4.56 -11.80
C ALA A 282 -27.91 5.21 -10.78
N THR A 283 -29.21 5.17 -11.01
CA THR A 283 -30.21 5.56 -10.01
C THR A 283 -30.99 4.34 -9.54
N VAL A 284 -30.98 4.11 -8.23
CA VAL A 284 -31.71 3.01 -7.58
C VAL A 284 -33.07 3.51 -7.17
N HIS A 285 -34.12 2.73 -7.44
CA HIS A 285 -35.48 3.00 -7.02
C HIS A 285 -36.00 1.86 -6.14
N GLY A 286 -36.72 2.19 -5.09
CA GLY A 286 -37.23 1.21 -4.16
C GLY A 286 -38.44 1.64 -3.36
N SER A 287 -38.88 0.76 -2.46
CA SER A 287 -39.98 0.99 -1.53
C SER A 287 -39.57 0.68 -0.09
N ALA A 288 -40.14 1.39 0.88
CA ALA A 288 -39.92 1.13 2.30
C ALA A 288 -41.12 1.65 3.13
N LYS A 289 -41.34 1.08 4.32
CA LYS A 289 -42.30 1.61 5.31
C LYS A 289 -41.57 2.39 6.42
N ALA A 290 -40.63 3.25 6.04
CA ALA A 290 -39.82 4.05 6.96
C ALA A 290 -39.77 5.51 6.50
N GLU A 291 -39.14 6.39 7.25
CA GLU A 291 -38.88 7.79 6.84
C GLU A 291 -37.67 7.89 5.92
N GLU A 292 -36.63 7.08 6.15
CA GLU A 292 -35.36 7.15 5.43
C GLU A 292 -34.72 5.76 5.27
N VAL A 293 -34.00 5.56 4.16
CA VAL A 293 -33.16 4.39 3.89
C VAL A 293 -31.73 4.79 3.59
N GLU A 294 -30.76 3.94 3.94
CA GLU A 294 -29.35 4.05 3.54
C GLU A 294 -29.02 3.02 2.47
N ILE A 295 -28.35 3.44 1.40
CA ILE A 295 -28.01 2.63 0.22
C ILE A 295 -26.53 2.23 0.30
N PHE A 296 -26.23 0.99 -0.11
CA PHE A 296 -24.89 0.42 -0.10
C PHE A 296 -24.54 -0.19 -1.46
N ASN A 297 -23.27 -0.11 -1.86
CA ASN A 297 -22.65 -0.95 -2.88
C ASN A 297 -21.66 -1.90 -2.19
N GLY A 298 -22.01 -3.18 -2.11
CA GLY A 298 -21.31 -4.14 -1.25
C GLY A 298 -21.42 -3.73 0.22
N GLU A 299 -20.30 -3.36 0.84
CA GLU A 299 -20.22 -2.84 2.20
C GLU A 299 -20.05 -1.31 2.25
N THR A 300 -19.87 -0.66 1.09
CA THR A 300 -19.59 0.78 1.00
C THR A 300 -20.89 1.59 0.97
N PRO A 301 -21.14 2.48 1.96
CA PRO A 301 -22.29 3.38 1.96
C PRO A 301 -22.28 4.31 0.74
N GLN A 302 -23.44 4.53 0.15
CA GLN A 302 -23.68 5.42 -1.00
C GLN A 302 -24.48 6.67 -0.61
N GLY A 303 -24.95 6.74 0.64
CA GLY A 303 -25.76 7.83 1.18
C GLY A 303 -27.19 7.40 1.51
N THR A 304 -27.99 8.36 1.98
CA THR A 304 -29.36 8.13 2.42
C THR A 304 -30.40 8.75 1.47
N ALA A 305 -31.61 8.19 1.47
CA ALA A 305 -32.73 8.66 0.69
C ALA A 305 -34.02 8.72 1.52
N ASN A 306 -34.72 9.85 1.43
CA ASN A 306 -36.03 10.04 2.05
C ASN A 306 -37.09 9.20 1.33
N VAL A 307 -37.97 8.60 2.12
CA VAL A 307 -39.10 7.82 1.64
C VAL A 307 -40.33 8.72 1.55
N VAL A 308 -40.86 8.91 0.35
CA VAL A 308 -42.05 9.72 0.09
C VAL A 308 -43.16 8.81 -0.42
N ALA A 309 -44.28 8.78 0.31
CA ALA A 309 -45.41 7.89 -0.01
C ALA A 309 -45.01 6.41 -0.20
N GLY A 310 -44.06 5.93 0.60
CA GLY A 310 -43.57 4.55 0.58
C GLY A 310 -42.57 4.23 -0.52
N SER A 311 -42.17 5.20 -1.34
CA SER A 311 -41.17 5.05 -2.41
C SER A 311 -39.93 5.91 -2.15
N TRP A 312 -38.78 5.46 -2.63
CA TRP A 312 -37.52 6.20 -2.53
C TRP A 312 -36.69 6.02 -3.81
N GLN A 313 -35.79 6.96 -4.07
CA GLN A 313 -34.79 6.86 -5.13
C GLN A 313 -33.47 7.46 -4.68
N HIS A 314 -32.35 6.94 -5.19
CA HIS A 314 -31.02 7.43 -4.84
C HIS A 314 -30.03 7.29 -6.00
N PRO A 315 -29.27 8.34 -6.37
CA PRO A 315 -28.16 8.21 -7.30
C PRO A 315 -26.97 7.51 -6.63
N VAL A 316 -26.46 6.47 -7.29
CA VAL A 316 -25.26 5.74 -6.90
C VAL A 316 -24.14 6.08 -7.88
N ASN A 317 -23.00 6.52 -7.36
CA ASN A 317 -21.87 6.99 -8.15
C ASN A 317 -20.64 6.11 -7.90
N GLY A 318 -19.68 6.14 -8.82
CA GLY A 318 -18.40 5.43 -8.63
C GLY A 318 -18.54 3.91 -8.65
N LEU A 319 -19.49 3.41 -9.44
CA LEU A 319 -19.60 1.98 -9.71
C LEU A 319 -18.31 1.49 -10.37
N ILE A 320 -17.75 0.41 -9.84
CA ILE A 320 -16.48 -0.14 -10.31
C ILE A 320 -16.69 -1.03 -11.53
N ASP A 321 -15.65 -1.20 -12.34
CA ASP A 321 -15.67 -2.18 -13.43
C ASP A 321 -15.91 -3.60 -12.88
N GLY A 322 -16.74 -4.38 -13.57
CA GLY A 322 -17.24 -5.67 -13.11
C GLY A 322 -18.47 -5.58 -12.21
N GLN A 323 -18.61 -6.54 -11.30
CA GLN A 323 -19.85 -6.73 -10.55
C GLN A 323 -20.00 -5.75 -9.38
N ASN A 324 -21.12 -5.03 -9.35
CA ASN A 324 -21.56 -4.18 -8.23
C ASN A 324 -22.84 -4.76 -7.63
N VAL A 325 -22.96 -4.72 -6.30
CA VAL A 325 -24.09 -5.31 -5.58
C VAL A 325 -24.75 -4.25 -4.72
N LEU A 326 -25.94 -3.83 -5.11
CA LEU A 326 -26.69 -2.78 -4.44
C LEU A 326 -27.65 -3.38 -3.41
N THR A 327 -27.66 -2.80 -2.21
CA THR A 327 -28.60 -3.11 -1.13
C THR A 327 -29.02 -1.84 -0.39
N ALA A 328 -30.14 -1.86 0.32
CA ALA A 328 -30.58 -0.77 1.19
C ALA A 328 -30.98 -1.29 2.59
N ILE A 329 -30.84 -0.46 3.61
CA ILE A 329 -31.33 -0.70 4.98
C ILE A 329 -32.16 0.52 5.43
N VAL A 330 -33.08 0.32 6.37
CA VAL A 330 -33.76 1.45 7.04
C VAL A 330 -32.81 2.05 8.08
N VAL A 331 -32.65 3.37 8.10
CA VAL A 331 -31.69 4.09 8.97
C VAL A 331 -31.95 3.80 10.47
N ASP A 332 -33.21 3.81 10.90
CA ASP A 332 -33.64 3.49 12.27
C ASP A 332 -34.13 2.04 12.46
N GLY A 333 -33.83 1.16 11.48
CA GLY A 333 -34.30 -0.21 11.46
C GLY A 333 -33.42 -1.19 12.23
N ASP A 334 -33.80 -2.47 12.21
CA ASP A 334 -33.02 -3.55 12.85
C ASP A 334 -31.82 -4.03 12.00
N GLY A 335 -31.47 -3.28 10.94
CA GLY A 335 -30.35 -3.59 10.04
C GLY A 335 -30.65 -4.62 8.96
N GLU A 336 -31.92 -5.01 8.77
CA GLU A 336 -32.31 -5.91 7.69
C GLU A 336 -32.07 -5.28 6.31
N LYS A 337 -31.40 -6.03 5.44
CA LYS A 337 -31.08 -5.60 4.07
C LYS A 337 -32.23 -5.91 3.12
N SER A 338 -32.40 -5.05 2.12
CA SER A 338 -33.24 -5.31 0.96
C SER A 338 -32.82 -6.55 0.17
N ASN A 339 -33.61 -6.90 -0.85
CA ASN A 339 -33.12 -7.75 -1.94
C ASN A 339 -31.84 -7.16 -2.54
N ARG A 340 -30.95 -8.05 -2.99
CA ARG A 340 -29.73 -7.67 -3.71
C ARG A 340 -30.10 -7.33 -5.16
N TRP A 341 -29.59 -6.19 -5.65
CA TRP A 341 -29.62 -5.85 -7.07
C TRP A 341 -28.19 -5.81 -7.60
N THR A 342 -27.86 -6.76 -8.44
CA THR A 342 -26.54 -6.87 -9.04
C THR A 342 -26.54 -6.15 -10.39
N ILE A 343 -25.49 -5.41 -10.69
CA ILE A 343 -25.23 -4.83 -12.02
C ILE A 343 -23.77 -5.11 -12.38
N ASN A 344 -23.51 -5.44 -13.64
CA ASN A 344 -22.15 -5.57 -14.16
C ASN A 344 -21.82 -4.32 -14.97
N VAL A 345 -20.77 -3.64 -14.57
CA VAL A 345 -20.32 -2.41 -15.20
C VAL A 345 -19.17 -2.77 -16.14
N GLU A 346 -19.31 -2.48 -17.42
CA GLU A 346 -18.36 -2.81 -18.49
C GLU A 346 -17.69 -1.53 -18.99
N LEU A 347 -16.73 -1.04 -18.22
CA LEU A 347 -16.04 0.23 -18.50
C LEU A 347 -14.95 0.09 -19.57
N GLN A 348 -14.47 -1.13 -19.82
CA GLN A 348 -13.24 -1.40 -20.56
C GLN A 348 -13.41 -2.14 -21.88
N ASP A 349 -14.56 -2.76 -22.14
CA ASP A 349 -14.81 -3.60 -23.34
C ASP A 349 -15.12 -2.81 -24.63
N ARG A 350 -14.54 -1.60 -24.76
CA ARG A 350 -14.67 -0.80 -25.97
C ARG A 350 -13.63 -1.27 -26.99
N PRO A 351 -13.97 -1.39 -28.29
CA PRO A 351 -12.99 -1.67 -29.32
C PRO A 351 -12.06 -0.47 -29.50
N LEU A 352 -10.81 -0.61 -29.07
CA LEU A 352 -9.76 0.40 -29.15
C LEU A 352 -8.67 -0.08 -30.10
N SER A 353 -8.27 0.79 -31.01
CA SER A 353 -7.21 0.46 -31.97
C SER A 353 -6.43 1.70 -32.40
N ILE A 354 -5.28 1.45 -33.01
CA ILE A 354 -4.54 2.43 -33.80
C ILE A 354 -4.72 2.03 -35.26
N LYS A 355 -5.24 2.94 -36.10
CA LYS A 355 -5.58 2.66 -37.50
C LYS A 355 -4.38 2.14 -38.29
N GLU A 356 -3.20 2.67 -38.01
CA GLU A 356 -1.93 2.29 -38.64
C GLU A 356 -1.34 0.97 -38.09
N ALA A 357 -1.97 0.33 -37.11
CA ALA A 357 -1.59 -0.97 -36.54
C ALA A 357 -2.74 -1.98 -36.67
N PRO A 358 -2.95 -2.58 -37.86
CA PRO A 358 -4.15 -3.37 -38.17
C PRO A 358 -4.28 -4.68 -37.37
N ASP A 359 -3.18 -5.17 -36.79
CA ASP A 359 -3.17 -6.35 -35.92
C ASP A 359 -3.41 -6.01 -34.44
N ASN A 360 -3.63 -4.73 -34.12
CA ASN A 360 -3.77 -4.20 -32.76
C ASN A 360 -2.62 -4.58 -31.81
N LEU A 361 -1.43 -4.85 -32.34
CA LEU A 361 -0.29 -5.30 -31.54
C LEU A 361 1.02 -4.67 -31.99
N ASN A 362 1.22 -4.53 -33.30
CA ASN A 362 2.45 -4.06 -33.89
C ASN A 362 2.18 -2.87 -34.81
N LEU A 363 2.81 -1.74 -34.50
CA LEU A 363 2.86 -0.59 -35.36
C LEU A 363 4.13 -0.63 -36.20
N ASP A 364 4.00 -0.81 -37.51
CA ASP A 364 5.08 -0.51 -38.45
C ASP A 364 5.27 1.02 -38.50
N PRO A 365 6.44 1.56 -38.12
CA PRO A 365 6.69 2.99 -38.21
C PRO A 365 6.47 3.55 -39.61
N LEU A 366 6.65 2.76 -40.68
CA LEU A 366 6.44 3.23 -42.05
C LEU A 366 4.97 3.46 -42.37
N ALA A 367 4.04 2.77 -41.69
CA ALA A 367 2.61 2.99 -41.85
C ALA A 367 2.13 4.32 -41.24
N ALA A 368 2.93 4.91 -40.34
CA ALA A 368 2.56 6.12 -39.59
C ALA A 368 3.36 7.38 -39.97
N THR A 369 3.94 7.44 -41.17
CA THR A 369 4.71 8.62 -41.63
C THR A 369 3.84 9.83 -41.93
N ASP A 370 2.59 9.60 -42.32
CA ASP A 370 1.63 10.64 -42.70
C ASP A 370 0.67 10.96 -41.56
N SER A 371 0.12 9.94 -40.91
CA SER A 371 -0.83 10.05 -39.79
C SER A 371 -0.52 9.06 -38.67
N LEU A 372 -1.05 9.36 -37.48
CA LEU A 372 -1.19 8.42 -36.38
C LEU A 372 -2.58 8.64 -35.80
N THR A 373 -3.41 7.60 -35.80
CA THR A 373 -4.85 7.75 -35.59
C THR A 373 -5.35 6.73 -34.59
N ALA A 374 -5.88 7.22 -33.46
CA ALA A 374 -6.60 6.39 -32.50
C ALA A 374 -8.07 6.26 -32.94
N VAL A 375 -8.62 5.05 -32.82
CA VAL A 375 -9.96 4.72 -33.29
C VAL A 375 -10.79 4.14 -32.16
N VAL A 376 -12.02 4.65 -32.00
CA VAL A 376 -13.01 4.21 -31.00
C VAL A 376 -14.39 4.06 -31.65
N ASP A 377 -15.00 2.89 -31.54
CA ASP A 377 -16.21 2.54 -32.33
C ASP A 377 -17.55 2.55 -31.56
N ASP A 378 -17.55 2.83 -30.25
CA ASP A 378 -18.72 2.60 -29.38
C ASP A 378 -19.13 3.80 -28.51
N LEU A 379 -19.00 5.03 -29.02
CA LEU A 379 -19.43 6.24 -28.31
C LEU A 379 -20.82 6.69 -28.77
N GLU A 380 -21.57 7.40 -27.93
CA GLU A 380 -22.80 8.09 -28.33
C GLU A 380 -22.52 9.55 -28.68
N ALA A 381 -23.44 10.20 -29.39
CA ALA A 381 -23.29 11.61 -29.71
C ALA A 381 -23.33 12.45 -28.43
N GLY A 382 -22.29 13.24 -28.18
CA GLY A 382 -22.15 14.06 -26.97
C GLY A 382 -21.20 13.49 -25.91
N ASP A 383 -20.84 12.20 -26.00
CA ASP A 383 -19.76 11.65 -25.17
C ASP A 383 -18.42 12.31 -25.51
N SER A 384 -17.51 12.39 -24.55
CA SER A 384 -16.15 12.88 -24.80
C SER A 384 -15.10 11.82 -24.51
N VAL A 385 -14.02 11.84 -25.29
CA VAL A 385 -12.90 10.93 -25.12
C VAL A 385 -11.58 11.68 -25.21
N THR A 386 -10.64 11.30 -24.35
CA THR A 386 -9.26 11.76 -24.39
C THR A 386 -8.36 10.55 -24.60
N VAL A 387 -7.34 10.66 -25.46
CA VAL A 387 -6.38 9.59 -25.71
C VAL A 387 -5.04 9.98 -25.13
N THR A 388 -4.44 9.09 -24.35
CA THR A 388 -3.08 9.25 -23.82
C THR A 388 -2.18 8.19 -24.42
N TRP A 389 -1.17 8.63 -25.18
CA TRP A 389 -0.06 7.80 -25.62
C TRP A 389 1.10 8.00 -24.64
N THR A 390 1.56 6.91 -24.02
CA THR A 390 2.66 6.90 -23.06
C THR A 390 3.83 6.11 -23.63
N ALA A 391 4.97 6.78 -23.82
CA ALA A 391 6.19 6.09 -24.22
C ALA A 391 6.77 5.22 -23.10
N ALA A 392 7.63 4.27 -23.47
CA ALA A 392 8.36 3.44 -22.51
C ALA A 392 9.21 4.29 -21.54
N SER A 393 9.38 3.78 -20.32
CA SER A 393 10.22 4.42 -19.30
C SER A 393 11.64 4.71 -19.82
N GLY A 394 12.20 5.86 -19.42
CA GLY A 394 13.48 6.36 -19.93
C GLY A 394 13.39 7.16 -21.23
N THR A 395 12.24 7.19 -21.89
CA THR A 395 12.01 8.06 -23.06
C THR A 395 11.72 9.50 -22.61
N PRO A 396 12.19 10.53 -23.32
CA PRO A 396 11.86 11.92 -23.02
C PRO A 396 10.35 12.17 -22.99
N SER A 397 9.92 13.17 -22.21
CA SER A 397 8.50 13.53 -22.06
C SER A 397 7.80 13.87 -23.37
N ALA A 398 8.54 14.34 -24.38
CA ALA A 398 8.02 14.59 -25.72
C ALA A 398 7.52 13.32 -26.44
N GLY A 399 7.88 12.13 -25.96
CA GLY A 399 7.34 10.84 -26.43
C GLY A 399 5.98 10.48 -25.83
N THR A 400 5.46 11.26 -24.89
CA THR A 400 4.16 11.06 -24.26
C THR A 400 3.24 12.25 -24.58
N HIS A 401 1.97 11.96 -24.87
CA HIS A 401 0.99 12.99 -25.17
C HIS A 401 -0.41 12.57 -24.76
N THR A 402 -1.16 13.53 -24.24
CA THR A 402 -2.59 13.41 -23.98
C THR A 402 -3.30 14.43 -24.86
N THR A 403 -4.28 13.99 -25.65
CA THR A 403 -5.06 14.88 -26.51
C THR A 403 -5.91 15.84 -25.67
N ASN A 404 -6.47 16.86 -26.30
CA ASN A 404 -7.64 17.53 -25.71
C ASN A 404 -8.86 16.58 -25.79
N PRO A 405 -9.90 16.78 -24.95
CA PRO A 405 -11.14 16.02 -25.05
C PRO A 405 -11.80 16.22 -26.42
N VAL A 406 -12.12 15.11 -27.08
CA VAL A 406 -12.83 15.07 -28.37
C VAL A 406 -14.27 14.66 -28.12
N ILE A 407 -15.22 15.51 -28.51
CA ILE A 407 -16.65 15.20 -28.42
C ILE A 407 -17.05 14.30 -29.59
N ALA A 408 -17.65 13.16 -29.31
CA ALA A 408 -18.18 12.23 -30.30
C ALA A 408 -19.40 12.84 -31.01
N GLY A 409 -19.31 12.96 -32.33
CA GLY A 409 -20.42 13.38 -33.19
C GLY A 409 -21.32 12.21 -33.61
N ALA A 410 -21.96 12.28 -34.78
CA ALA A 410 -22.75 11.18 -35.35
C ALA A 410 -21.92 10.17 -36.17
N THR A 411 -20.69 10.52 -36.57
CA THR A 411 -19.82 9.67 -37.41
C THR A 411 -19.14 8.58 -36.59
N ARG A 412 -19.17 7.33 -37.06
CA ARG A 412 -18.48 6.18 -36.45
C ARG A 412 -17.65 5.42 -37.51
N PRO A 413 -16.42 4.96 -37.20
CA PRO A 413 -15.69 5.14 -35.94
C PRO A 413 -15.34 6.59 -35.63
N LEU A 414 -15.11 6.92 -34.36
CA LEU A 414 -14.47 8.18 -33.99
C LEU A 414 -12.96 8.04 -34.20
N GLU A 415 -12.43 8.81 -35.15
CA GLU A 415 -10.99 8.89 -35.45
C GLU A 415 -10.38 10.12 -34.78
N ILE A 416 -9.33 9.92 -33.97
CA ILE A 416 -8.65 10.95 -33.19
C ILE A 416 -7.20 11.02 -33.65
N SER A 417 -6.80 12.16 -34.20
CA SER A 417 -5.42 12.38 -34.64
C SER A 417 -4.49 12.52 -33.43
N LEU A 418 -3.42 11.73 -33.46
CA LEU A 418 -2.29 11.82 -32.53
C LEU A 418 -1.07 12.45 -33.24
N PRO A 419 -0.18 13.13 -32.50
CA PRO A 419 1.08 13.59 -33.08
C PRO A 419 1.94 12.42 -33.58
N LYS A 420 2.23 12.38 -34.88
CA LYS A 420 3.10 11.33 -35.47
C LYS A 420 4.51 11.28 -34.89
N SER A 421 4.99 12.39 -34.30
CA SER A 421 6.28 12.43 -33.62
C SER A 421 6.39 11.39 -32.50
N LEU A 422 5.28 10.97 -31.89
CA LEU A 422 5.25 9.96 -30.83
C LEU A 422 5.81 8.61 -31.30
N VAL A 423 5.66 8.29 -32.59
CA VAL A 423 6.22 7.07 -33.20
C VAL A 423 7.74 7.10 -33.13
N ALA A 424 8.37 8.22 -33.50
CA ALA A 424 9.83 8.40 -33.47
C ALA A 424 10.43 8.11 -32.09
N PHE A 425 9.79 8.63 -31.03
CA PHE A 425 10.24 8.41 -29.64
C PHE A 425 10.05 6.96 -29.18
N SER A 426 9.17 6.22 -29.83
CA SER A 426 8.74 4.87 -29.43
C SER A 426 9.34 3.76 -30.30
N VAL A 427 10.06 4.06 -31.39
CA VAL A 427 10.65 3.05 -32.30
C VAL A 427 11.45 1.99 -31.52
N GLY A 428 11.15 0.72 -31.78
CA GLY A 428 11.78 -0.44 -31.12
C GLY A 428 11.36 -0.64 -29.65
N LYS A 429 10.39 0.15 -29.14
CA LYS A 429 9.91 0.12 -27.75
C LYS A 429 8.41 -0.22 -27.71
N LYS A 430 7.89 -0.45 -26.51
CA LYS A 430 6.45 -0.61 -26.25
C LYS A 430 5.85 0.70 -25.76
N ALA A 431 4.82 1.18 -26.47
CA ALA A 431 3.98 2.28 -26.01
C ALA A 431 2.74 1.76 -25.29
N GLN A 432 2.23 2.51 -24.33
CA GLN A 432 0.97 2.24 -23.64
C GLN A 432 -0.04 3.32 -24.02
N ILE A 433 -1.19 2.91 -24.53
CA ILE A 433 -2.26 3.82 -24.92
C ILE A 433 -3.42 3.63 -23.95
N THR A 434 -3.93 4.71 -23.38
CA THR A 434 -5.15 4.69 -22.56
C THR A 434 -6.16 5.69 -23.11
N PHE A 435 -7.43 5.37 -22.92
CA PHE A 435 -8.55 6.22 -23.33
C PHE A 435 -9.37 6.58 -22.10
N THR A 436 -9.64 7.85 -21.92
CA THR A 436 -10.49 8.35 -20.84
C THR A 436 -11.78 8.89 -21.42
N TYR A 437 -12.91 8.25 -21.08
CA TYR A 437 -14.25 8.57 -21.56
C TYR A 437 -15.04 9.33 -20.51
N THR A 438 -15.85 10.28 -20.94
CA THR A 438 -16.90 10.88 -20.13
C THR A 438 -18.22 10.62 -20.86
N LEU A 439 -19.07 9.77 -20.28
CA LEU A 439 -20.34 9.35 -20.87
C LEU A 439 -21.49 10.16 -20.26
N GLY A 440 -22.06 11.08 -21.04
CA GLY A 440 -23.02 12.06 -20.55
C GLY A 440 -22.51 12.83 -19.30
N ALA A 441 -23.26 12.75 -18.20
CA ALA A 441 -22.92 13.39 -16.92
C ALA A 441 -22.12 12.48 -15.95
N SER A 442 -21.70 11.29 -16.41
CA SER A 442 -20.95 10.34 -15.57
C SER A 442 -19.52 10.82 -15.32
N PRO A 443 -18.90 10.48 -14.18
CA PRO A 443 -17.49 10.72 -13.94
C PRO A 443 -16.62 10.09 -15.04
N PRO A 444 -15.45 10.68 -15.37
CA PRO A 444 -14.55 10.13 -16.36
C PRO A 444 -14.04 8.73 -15.98
N VAL A 445 -13.93 7.86 -16.98
CA VAL A 445 -13.48 6.48 -16.82
C VAL A 445 -12.32 6.21 -17.76
N THR A 446 -11.24 5.63 -17.24
CA THR A 446 -10.05 5.29 -18.03
C THR A 446 -10.02 3.81 -18.37
N SER A 447 -9.76 3.48 -19.63
CA SER A 447 -9.59 2.11 -20.12
C SER A 447 -8.36 1.43 -19.51
N GLN A 448 -8.27 0.10 -19.63
CA GLN A 448 -6.99 -0.56 -19.43
C GLN A 448 -5.95 -0.07 -20.45
N PRO A 449 -4.66 -0.10 -20.10
CA PRO A 449 -3.60 0.19 -21.05
C PRO A 449 -3.58 -0.80 -22.22
N PHE A 450 -3.76 -0.28 -23.42
CA PHE A 450 -3.52 -0.95 -24.68
C PHE A 450 -2.02 -0.89 -25.00
N SER A 451 -1.35 -2.04 -24.96
CA SER A 451 0.09 -2.13 -25.23
C SER A 451 0.37 -2.30 -26.73
N LEU A 452 1.15 -1.40 -27.32
CA LEU A 452 1.51 -1.43 -28.73
C LEU A 452 3.03 -1.55 -28.90
N ASN A 453 3.49 -2.56 -29.64
CA ASN A 453 4.89 -2.69 -30.03
C ASN A 453 5.14 -1.78 -31.24
N VAL A 454 5.99 -0.77 -31.10
CA VAL A 454 6.43 0.02 -32.25
C VAL A 454 7.66 -0.65 -32.81
N LEU A 455 7.56 -1.17 -34.03
CA LEU A 455 8.62 -1.98 -34.64
C LEU A 455 9.87 -1.13 -34.93
N ALA A 456 11.00 -1.80 -35.18
CA ALA A 456 12.19 -1.12 -35.67
C ALA A 456 11.99 -0.68 -37.13
N ILE A 457 12.51 0.48 -37.50
CA ILE A 457 12.56 0.89 -38.92
C ILE A 457 13.54 -0.05 -39.65
N PRO A 458 13.16 -0.67 -40.78
CA PRO A 458 14.07 -1.55 -41.52
C PRO A 458 15.26 -0.75 -42.06
N SER A 459 16.46 -1.35 -42.04
CA SER A 459 17.68 -0.67 -42.51
C SER A 459 17.60 -0.22 -43.97
N THR A 460 16.83 -0.92 -44.80
CA THR A 460 16.55 -0.56 -46.20
C THR A 460 15.81 0.77 -46.35
N ALA A 461 15.12 1.26 -45.30
CA ALA A 461 14.49 2.58 -45.29
C ALA A 461 15.43 3.68 -44.77
N LEU A 462 16.63 3.32 -44.30
CA LEU A 462 17.68 4.21 -43.80
C LEU A 462 18.80 4.29 -44.83
N ILE A 463 18.60 5.14 -45.84
CA ILE A 463 19.52 5.28 -46.98
C ILE A 463 20.83 5.95 -46.56
N ALA A 464 21.93 5.24 -46.74
CA ALA A 464 23.27 5.71 -46.40
C ALA A 464 23.65 6.98 -47.19
N PRO A 465 24.40 7.91 -46.58
CA PRO A 465 24.84 9.12 -47.28
C PRO A 465 25.87 8.82 -48.38
N VAL A 466 25.86 9.60 -49.45
CA VAL A 466 26.69 9.36 -50.64
C VAL A 466 27.65 10.52 -50.94
N ILE A 467 28.84 10.18 -51.42
CA ILE A 467 29.83 11.15 -51.89
C ILE A 467 29.53 11.46 -53.35
N THR A 468 29.29 12.74 -53.65
CA THR A 468 28.93 13.18 -55.01
C THR A 468 30.03 12.86 -56.03
N GLN A 469 31.30 13.03 -55.63
CA GLN A 469 32.47 12.81 -56.49
C GLN A 469 32.73 11.35 -56.83
N ALA A 470 32.06 10.39 -56.17
CA ALA A 470 32.11 8.98 -56.56
C ALA A 470 31.22 8.68 -57.79
N ASN A 471 30.47 9.68 -58.30
CA ASN A 471 29.66 9.60 -59.52
C ASN A 471 28.69 8.41 -59.56
N GLY A 472 28.14 8.03 -58.40
CA GLY A 472 27.22 6.89 -58.27
C GLY A 472 27.89 5.52 -58.29
N THR A 473 29.22 5.46 -58.24
CA THR A 473 30.00 4.23 -58.14
C THR A 473 30.47 3.97 -56.71
N ASP A 474 31.07 2.81 -56.47
CA ASP A 474 31.76 2.48 -55.22
C ASP A 474 33.26 2.79 -55.29
N GLU A 475 33.68 3.59 -56.27
CA GLU A 475 35.05 4.08 -56.39
C GLU A 475 35.11 5.58 -56.09
N LEU A 476 36.04 5.99 -55.24
CA LEU A 476 36.34 7.39 -54.96
C LEU A 476 37.71 7.72 -55.56
N ASP A 477 37.71 8.30 -56.75
CA ASP A 477 38.93 8.78 -57.41
C ASP A 477 39.29 10.18 -56.90
N LEU A 478 40.44 10.28 -56.23
CA LEU A 478 40.86 11.52 -55.58
C LEU A 478 41.23 12.61 -56.59
N LYS A 479 41.48 12.28 -57.86
CA LYS A 479 41.67 13.29 -58.93
C LYS A 479 40.43 14.17 -59.13
N ASP A 480 39.25 13.60 -58.87
CA ASP A 480 37.96 14.27 -59.05
C ASP A 480 37.56 15.08 -57.78
N VAL A 481 38.42 15.09 -56.76
CA VAL A 481 38.21 15.75 -55.46
C VAL A 481 39.15 16.95 -55.31
N MET A 482 38.84 18.08 -55.96
CA MET A 482 39.72 19.26 -55.98
C MET A 482 39.68 20.11 -54.69
N ALA A 483 38.53 20.22 -54.01
CA ALA A 483 38.33 21.09 -52.83
C ALA A 483 37.76 20.34 -51.61
N GLY A 484 37.77 19.01 -51.64
CA GLY A 484 37.08 18.14 -50.70
C GLY A 484 35.90 17.42 -51.34
N ALA A 485 35.41 16.38 -50.68
CA ALA A 485 34.30 15.55 -51.16
C ALA A 485 32.99 15.99 -50.52
N THR A 486 31.94 16.14 -51.32
CA THR A 486 30.60 16.52 -50.86
C THR A 486 29.84 15.28 -50.45
N LEU A 487 29.67 15.10 -49.13
CA LEU A 487 28.84 14.04 -48.56
C LEU A 487 27.41 14.54 -48.43
N THR A 488 26.48 13.85 -49.10
CA THR A 488 25.07 14.21 -49.18
C THR A 488 24.21 13.23 -48.38
N PHE A 489 23.23 13.77 -47.66
CA PHE A 489 22.30 13.01 -46.84
C PHE A 489 20.88 13.29 -47.34
N GLY A 490 20.05 12.25 -47.42
CA GLY A 490 18.60 12.39 -47.57
C GLY A 490 17.90 12.59 -46.24
N GLY A 491 16.57 12.49 -46.23
CA GLY A 491 15.80 12.22 -45.02
C GLY A 491 15.53 10.73 -44.81
N TRP A 492 14.89 10.44 -43.69
CA TRP A 492 14.48 9.09 -43.29
C TRP A 492 13.07 9.13 -42.68
N PRO A 493 12.39 7.98 -42.56
CA PRO A 493 11.09 7.90 -41.88
C PRO A 493 11.16 8.54 -40.49
N HIS A 494 10.21 9.43 -40.20
CA HIS A 494 10.14 10.17 -38.93
C HIS A 494 11.32 11.11 -38.64
N ILE A 495 12.03 11.60 -39.66
CA ILE A 495 13.05 12.64 -39.47
C ILE A 495 12.45 13.88 -38.76
N ALA A 496 13.09 14.30 -37.67
CA ALA A 496 12.61 15.41 -36.85
C ALA A 496 13.76 16.23 -36.28
N ILE A 497 13.48 17.52 -36.03
CA ILE A 497 14.43 18.44 -35.40
C ILE A 497 14.84 17.88 -34.03
N GLY A 498 16.13 17.92 -33.72
CA GLY A 498 16.68 17.51 -32.42
C GLY A 498 17.11 16.04 -32.35
N GLN A 499 16.78 15.20 -33.34
CA GLN A 499 17.30 13.84 -33.41
C GLN A 499 18.83 13.85 -33.41
N ARG A 500 19.45 13.01 -32.56
CA ARG A 500 20.90 13.01 -32.34
C ARG A 500 21.58 12.18 -33.39
N ILE A 501 22.68 12.67 -33.94
CA ILE A 501 23.34 12.05 -35.09
C ILE A 501 24.85 11.88 -34.86
N TRP A 502 25.37 10.80 -35.43
CA TRP A 502 26.80 10.47 -35.44
C TRP A 502 27.24 10.19 -36.87
N LEU A 503 28.48 10.56 -37.16
CA LEU A 503 29.11 10.32 -38.45
C LEU A 503 30.59 10.04 -38.26
N ASP A 504 31.01 8.88 -38.71
CA ASP A 504 32.39 8.42 -38.63
C ASP A 504 32.83 7.92 -39.99
N LEU A 505 34.06 8.27 -40.35
CA LEU A 505 34.75 7.78 -41.54
C LEU A 505 35.85 6.85 -41.06
N GLU A 506 35.86 5.62 -41.55
CA GLU A 506 36.88 4.63 -41.24
C GLU A 506 37.68 4.35 -42.50
N GLY A 507 39.01 4.40 -42.39
CA GLY A 507 39.89 4.21 -43.53
C GLY A 507 41.29 3.81 -43.08
N GLU A 508 42.17 3.60 -44.05
CA GLU A 508 43.54 3.14 -43.84
C GLU A 508 44.51 4.12 -44.48
N ASN A 509 45.61 4.44 -43.79
CA ASN A 509 46.69 5.26 -44.36
C ASN A 509 47.67 4.40 -45.16
N ALA A 510 48.57 5.03 -45.92
CA ALA A 510 49.54 4.33 -46.76
C ALA A 510 50.50 3.37 -46.00
N SER A 511 50.61 3.48 -44.67
CA SER A 511 51.42 2.57 -43.83
C SER A 511 50.64 1.37 -43.28
N GLY A 512 49.37 1.25 -43.64
CA GLY A 512 48.47 0.19 -43.17
C GLY A 512 47.84 0.44 -41.79
N GLY A 513 48.01 1.66 -41.25
CA GLY A 513 47.41 2.06 -39.98
C GLY A 513 46.00 2.65 -40.16
N SER A 514 45.18 2.56 -39.11
CA SER A 514 43.85 3.19 -39.10
C SER A 514 43.96 4.71 -39.27
N HIS A 515 43.10 5.25 -40.14
CA HIS A 515 42.98 6.67 -40.45
C HIS A 515 41.52 7.11 -40.33
N ASN A 516 40.96 6.92 -39.13
CA ASN A 516 39.56 7.21 -38.85
C ASN A 516 39.33 8.71 -38.54
N LEU A 517 38.16 9.22 -38.90
CA LEU A 517 37.72 10.58 -38.63
C LEU A 517 36.32 10.57 -38.01
N ILE A 518 36.21 11.10 -36.80
CA ILE A 518 34.93 11.40 -36.16
C ILE A 518 34.48 12.77 -36.65
N VAL A 519 33.43 12.82 -37.45
CA VAL A 519 32.90 14.08 -37.99
C VAL A 519 31.82 14.64 -37.07
N TRP A 520 30.89 13.80 -36.62
CA TRP A 520 29.80 14.20 -35.74
C TRP A 520 29.67 13.29 -34.53
N THR A 521 29.32 13.88 -33.39
CA THR A 521 28.97 13.16 -32.17
C THR A 521 27.57 13.58 -31.71
N GLY A 522 26.76 12.64 -31.22
CA GLY A 522 25.37 12.95 -30.85
C GLY A 522 25.23 13.98 -29.73
N ALA A 523 26.26 14.17 -28.88
CA ALA A 523 26.27 15.25 -27.88
C ALA A 523 26.32 16.64 -28.51
N ARG A 524 26.94 16.78 -29.70
CA ARG A 524 27.19 18.07 -30.37
C ARG A 524 26.36 18.26 -31.63
N ASN A 525 25.83 17.18 -32.21
CA ASN A 525 25.18 17.19 -33.50
C ASN A 525 23.76 16.67 -33.41
N SER A 526 22.85 17.38 -34.06
CA SER A 526 21.45 17.00 -34.17
C SER A 526 20.87 17.50 -35.49
N VAL A 527 19.78 16.89 -35.92
CA VAL A 527 19.00 17.33 -37.08
C VAL A 527 18.45 18.73 -36.83
N HIS A 528 18.71 19.64 -37.76
CA HIS A 528 18.24 21.03 -37.70
C HIS A 528 17.05 21.24 -38.65
N ARG A 529 16.31 22.33 -38.47
CA ARG A 529 15.07 22.63 -39.21
C ARG A 529 15.21 22.54 -40.72
N ASN A 530 16.26 23.13 -41.30
CA ASN A 530 16.41 23.18 -42.75
C ASN A 530 16.49 21.77 -43.36
N TRP A 531 17.26 20.86 -42.75
CA TRP A 531 17.37 19.47 -43.22
C TRP A 531 15.99 18.80 -43.29
N VAL A 532 15.16 18.94 -42.25
CA VAL A 532 13.80 18.39 -42.24
C VAL A 532 12.95 18.97 -43.37
N THR A 533 13.02 20.28 -43.60
CA THR A 533 12.19 20.96 -44.61
C THR A 533 12.64 20.70 -46.06
N THR A 534 13.93 20.53 -46.31
CA THR A 534 14.48 20.29 -47.66
C THR A 534 14.65 18.81 -47.97
N ASN A 535 14.40 17.93 -46.99
CA ASN A 535 14.64 16.49 -47.05
C ASN A 535 16.08 16.14 -47.49
N GLY A 536 17.04 16.98 -47.11
CA GLY A 536 18.43 16.76 -47.46
C GLY A 536 19.40 17.71 -46.78
N HIS A 537 20.64 17.26 -46.64
CA HIS A 537 21.74 18.02 -46.08
C HIS A 537 23.06 17.64 -46.76
N SER A 538 24.05 18.50 -46.71
CA SER A 538 25.36 18.23 -47.29
C SER A 538 26.46 18.86 -46.48
N ILE A 539 27.59 18.15 -46.38
CA ILE A 539 28.83 18.66 -45.82
C ILE A 539 29.99 18.38 -46.76
N THR A 540 31.08 19.12 -46.58
CA THR A 540 32.33 18.86 -47.28
C THR A 540 33.30 18.13 -46.37
N ILE A 541 33.71 16.93 -46.77
CA ILE A 541 34.84 16.21 -46.18
C ILE A 541 36.12 16.80 -46.74
N ALA A 542 36.99 17.28 -45.87
CA ALA A 542 38.19 18.00 -46.28
C ALA A 542 39.14 17.11 -47.10
N TYR A 543 39.65 17.64 -48.22
CA TYR A 543 40.65 16.94 -49.03
C TYR A 543 41.92 16.59 -48.24
N SER A 544 42.27 17.41 -47.23
CA SER A 544 43.41 17.15 -46.35
C SER A 544 43.31 15.82 -45.59
N TYR A 545 42.10 15.36 -45.28
CA TYR A 545 41.85 14.04 -44.70
C TYR A 545 41.92 12.95 -45.77
N LEU A 546 41.18 13.15 -46.89
CA LEU A 546 41.01 12.16 -47.94
C LEU A 546 42.33 11.78 -48.64
N ARG A 547 43.21 12.74 -48.89
CA ARG A 547 44.51 12.51 -49.55
C ARG A 547 45.49 11.64 -48.75
N LEU A 548 45.21 11.40 -47.46
CA LEU A 548 46.04 10.58 -46.59
C LEU A 548 45.56 9.12 -46.54
N LEU A 549 44.44 8.79 -47.19
CA LEU A 549 43.96 7.43 -47.37
C LEU A 549 44.85 6.67 -48.37
N ALA A 550 45.09 5.38 -48.11
CA ALA A 550 45.86 4.53 -49.00
C ALA A 550 45.07 4.26 -50.29
N VAL A 551 45.75 4.38 -51.44
CA VAL A 551 45.18 3.95 -52.73
C VAL A 551 44.92 2.45 -52.68
N GLY A 552 43.70 2.04 -53.05
CA GLY A 552 43.21 0.66 -52.99
C GLY A 552 42.57 0.27 -51.67
N SER A 553 42.62 1.11 -50.63
CA SER A 553 41.92 0.86 -49.36
C SER A 553 40.44 1.23 -49.42
N THR A 554 39.66 0.72 -48.47
CA THR A 554 38.24 1.02 -48.31
C THR A 554 38.04 2.21 -47.36
N LEU A 555 37.30 3.22 -47.81
CA LEU A 555 36.71 4.26 -46.98
C LEU A 555 35.28 3.85 -46.62
N SER A 556 35.00 3.60 -45.34
CA SER A 556 33.67 3.28 -44.83
C SER A 556 33.03 4.50 -44.17
N ILE A 557 31.79 4.80 -44.53
CA ILE A 557 30.99 5.88 -43.95
C ILE A 557 29.91 5.27 -43.08
N ARG A 558 29.98 5.56 -41.78
CA ARG A 558 29.00 5.11 -40.79
C ARG A 558 28.17 6.28 -40.30
N PHE A 559 26.91 6.32 -40.72
CA PHE A 559 25.93 7.30 -40.24
C PHE A 559 24.92 6.64 -39.32
N ARG A 560 24.60 7.29 -38.20
CA ARG A 560 23.73 6.74 -37.15
C ARG A 560 22.86 7.84 -36.56
N VAL A 561 21.63 7.51 -36.18
CA VAL A 561 20.67 8.44 -35.59
C VAL A 561 20.00 7.85 -34.37
N ASN A 562 19.66 8.69 -33.38
CA ASN A 562 18.69 8.31 -32.35
C ASN A 562 17.38 9.08 -32.53
N MET A 563 16.28 8.34 -32.69
CA MET A 563 14.97 8.89 -33.05
C MET A 563 14.30 9.62 -31.89
N ASP A 564 14.64 9.28 -30.64
CA ASP A 564 14.07 9.85 -29.42
C ASP A 564 14.82 11.09 -28.90
N GLN A 565 15.79 11.60 -29.68
CA GLN A 565 16.56 12.82 -29.37
C GLN A 565 17.50 12.72 -28.16
N VAL A 566 17.69 11.52 -27.59
CA VAL A 566 18.65 11.27 -26.52
C VAL A 566 20.04 10.97 -27.12
N PRO A 567 21.12 11.63 -26.64
CA PRO A 567 22.47 11.41 -27.16
C PRO A 567 23.11 10.15 -26.56
N ASP A 568 22.44 9.00 -26.66
CA ASP A 568 22.90 7.71 -26.15
C ASP A 568 23.43 6.83 -27.31
N PRO A 569 24.73 6.51 -27.36
CA PRO A 569 25.30 5.67 -28.41
C PRO A 569 24.82 4.21 -28.37
N ALA A 570 24.24 3.72 -27.27
CA ALA A 570 23.79 2.33 -27.15
C ALA A 570 22.45 2.06 -27.85
N THR A 571 21.67 3.12 -28.11
CA THR A 571 20.32 3.03 -28.68
C THR A 571 20.22 3.60 -30.09
N VAL A 572 21.36 3.97 -30.69
CA VAL A 572 21.40 4.52 -32.04
C VAL A 572 20.97 3.49 -33.07
N GLN A 573 20.22 3.97 -34.05
CA GLN A 573 19.87 3.21 -35.23
C GLN A 573 20.91 3.45 -36.32
N PRO A 574 21.62 2.40 -36.77
CA PRO A 574 22.59 2.52 -37.85
C PRO A 574 21.91 2.54 -39.21
N PHE A 575 22.46 3.38 -40.10
CA PHE A 575 22.25 3.27 -41.53
C PHE A 575 23.19 2.20 -42.08
N ASP A 576 22.87 1.66 -43.26
CA ASP A 576 23.80 0.78 -43.96
C ASP A 576 25.15 1.50 -44.18
N VAL A 577 26.24 0.75 -44.10
CA VAL A 577 27.58 1.32 -44.28
C VAL A 577 27.79 1.59 -45.77
N ARG A 578 28.17 2.83 -46.11
CA ARG A 578 28.57 3.17 -47.47
C ARG A 578 30.08 3.03 -47.60
N GLU A 579 30.53 2.20 -48.51
CA GLU A 579 31.95 1.93 -48.75
C GLU A 579 32.40 2.47 -50.11
N TYR A 580 33.62 3.00 -50.16
CA TYR A 580 34.28 3.40 -51.40
C TYR A 580 35.71 2.87 -51.44
N ILE A 581 36.11 2.33 -52.59
CA ILE A 581 37.52 2.00 -52.86
C ILE A 581 38.24 3.28 -53.30
N VAL A 582 39.28 3.66 -52.56
CA VAL A 582 40.08 4.85 -52.87
C VAL A 582 40.94 4.59 -54.11
N ARG A 583 40.79 5.43 -55.14
CA ARG A 583 41.58 5.38 -56.38
C ARG A 583 42.56 6.55 -56.47
N ALA A 584 43.44 6.48 -57.46
CA ALA A 584 44.70 7.23 -57.55
C ALA A 584 44.62 8.71 -57.17
N THR A 585 45.68 9.19 -56.52
CA THR A 585 46.06 10.60 -56.52
C THR A 585 46.86 10.89 -57.80
N PRO A 586 46.63 12.03 -58.49
CA PRO A 586 47.50 12.48 -59.58
C PRO A 586 48.98 12.51 -59.19
#